data_AF-A0A193LBW2-F1
#
_entry.id   AF-A0A193LBW2-F1
#
_cell.length_a   1.000
_cell.length_b   1.000
_cell.length_c   1.000
_cell.angle_alpha   90.00
_cell.angle_beta   90.00
_cell.angle_gamma   90.00
#
_symmetry.space_group_name_H-M   'P 1'
#
loop_
_entity.id
_entity.type
_entity.pdbx_description
1 polymer ?
#
loop_
_entity_poly.entity_id
_entity_poly.type
_entity_poly.pdbx_seq_one_letter_code
_entity_poly.pdbx_strand_id
1 'polypeptide(L)'
;MDQREFLIPRYLDAPPMALFIEADTAAVAFGFVFIGFFFKQLLICTVAGIVLARLYARSKADGGRGTIMRFLYWYTPSRLFVKSRVASFERYFLG
;
A
#
# COMPACT_ATOMS: atom_id res chain seq x y z
N MET A 1 35.53 4.05 -11.12
CA MET A 1 34.17 4.64 -11.07
C MET A 1 33.19 3.48 -11.10
N ASP A 2 32.62 3.14 -9.95
CA ASP A 2 31.68 2.02 -9.81
C ASP A 2 30.34 2.42 -10.42
N GLN A 3 29.87 1.73 -11.46
CA GLN A 3 28.65 2.09 -12.19
C GLN A 3 27.37 1.95 -11.36
N ARG A 4 27.48 1.46 -10.12
CA ARG A 4 26.38 1.38 -9.15
C ARG A 4 25.97 2.74 -8.58
N GLU A 5 26.79 3.77 -8.77
CA GLU A 5 26.62 5.08 -8.11
C GLU A 5 25.49 5.94 -8.71
N PHE A 6 24.97 5.59 -9.89
CA PHE A 6 23.94 6.37 -10.59
C PHE A 6 22.71 5.54 -10.99
N LEU A 7 22.12 4.81 -10.05
CA LEU A 7 20.76 4.29 -10.22
C LEU A 7 19.75 5.39 -9.82
N ILE A 8 19.49 6.33 -10.73
CA ILE A 8 18.51 7.40 -10.51
C ILE A 8 17.09 6.82 -10.77
N PRO A 9 16.22 6.73 -9.75
CA PRO A 9 14.86 6.23 -9.94
C PRO A 9 14.03 7.20 -10.78
N ARG A 10 13.23 6.66 -11.70
CA ARG A 10 12.40 7.44 -12.65
C ARG A 10 11.27 8.24 -11.98
N TYR A 11 10.87 7.86 -10.77
CA TYR A 11 9.88 8.56 -9.96
C TYR A 11 10.38 8.65 -8.51
N LEU A 12 10.14 9.78 -7.85
CA LEU A 12 10.56 10.04 -6.46
C LEU A 12 9.96 9.01 -5.47
N ASP A 13 8.78 8.50 -5.77
CA ASP A 13 8.02 7.53 -4.95
C ASP A 13 8.04 6.10 -5.52
N ALA A 14 8.91 5.78 -6.48
CA ALA A 14 8.95 4.44 -7.05
C ALA A 14 9.30 3.41 -5.96
N PRO A 15 8.44 2.41 -5.69
CA PRO A 15 8.78 1.36 -4.74
C PRO A 15 9.97 0.54 -5.27
N PRO A 16 10.81 0.00 -4.37
CA PRO A 16 11.93 -0.84 -4.77
C PRO A 16 11.42 -2.06 -5.54
N MET A 17 11.88 -2.20 -6.78
CA MET A 17 11.56 -3.32 -7.66
C MET A 17 12.59 -4.44 -7.46
N ALA A 18 12.13 -5.67 -7.24
CA ALA A 18 12.94 -6.87 -7.22
C ALA A 18 12.54 -7.75 -8.41
N LEU A 19 13.47 -8.01 -9.34
CA LEU A 19 13.23 -8.90 -10.49
C LEU A 19 11.96 -8.54 -11.30
N PHE A 20 11.75 -7.26 -11.60
CA PHE A 20 10.58 -6.75 -12.35
C PHE A 20 9.22 -6.88 -11.63
N ILE A 21 9.22 -7.29 -10.36
CA ILE A 21 8.04 -7.34 -9.48
C ILE A 21 8.32 -6.44 -8.28
N GLU A 22 7.29 -5.82 -7.71
CA GLU A 22 7.48 -5.07 -6.45
C GLU A 22 7.94 -6.02 -5.33
N ALA A 23 8.96 -5.61 -4.56
CA ALA A 23 9.53 -6.45 -3.51
C ALA A 23 8.49 -6.91 -2.47
N ASP A 24 7.54 -6.05 -2.10
CA ASP A 24 6.43 -6.40 -1.21
C ASP A 24 5.56 -7.53 -1.77
N THR A 25 5.24 -7.45 -3.07
CA THR A 25 4.40 -8.45 -3.75
C THR A 25 5.12 -9.78 -3.85
N ALA A 26 6.43 -9.76 -4.13
CA ALA A 26 7.26 -10.95 -4.13
C ALA A 26 7.33 -11.58 -2.73
N ALA A 27 7.48 -10.77 -1.68
CA ALA A 27 7.52 -11.26 -0.30
C ALA A 27 6.23 -12.01 0.10
N VAL A 28 5.06 -11.50 -0.32
CA VAL A 28 3.78 -12.20 -0.12
C VAL A 28 3.77 -13.56 -0.82
N ALA A 29 4.16 -13.63 -2.09
CA ALA A 29 4.21 -14.87 -2.85
C ALA A 29 5.18 -15.89 -2.21
N PHE A 30 6.41 -15.46 -1.90
CA PHE A 30 7.41 -16.31 -1.27
C PHE A 30 6.98 -16.79 0.13
N GLY A 31 6.31 -15.95 0.92
CA GLY A 31 5.76 -16.35 2.22
C GLY A 31 4.81 -17.54 2.11
N PHE A 32 3.91 -17.52 1.11
CA PHE A 32 3.01 -18.66 0.87
C PHE A 32 3.73 -19.91 0.37
N VAL A 33 4.80 -19.77 -0.43
CA VAL A 33 5.62 -20.92 -0.83
C VAL A 33 6.32 -21.55 0.37
N PHE A 34 6.89 -20.72 1.28
CA PHE A 34 7.50 -21.21 2.52
C PHE A 34 6.49 -21.94 3.40
N ILE A 35 5.28 -21.40 3.56
CA ILE A 35 4.20 -22.08 4.28
C ILE A 35 3.88 -23.42 3.62
N GLY A 36 3.71 -23.45 2.29
CA GLY A 36 3.45 -24.68 1.54
C GLY A 36 4.52 -25.75 1.71
N PHE A 37 5.77 -25.34 1.88
CA PHE A 37 6.90 -26.22 2.17
C PHE A 37 6.72 -26.94 3.52
N PHE A 38 6.34 -26.21 4.58
CA PHE A 38 6.10 -26.81 5.91
C PHE A 38 4.92 -27.79 5.92
N PHE A 39 3.85 -27.49 5.19
CA PHE A 39 2.64 -28.33 5.15
C PHE A 39 2.69 -29.46 4.11
N LYS A 40 3.81 -29.60 3.38
CA LYS A 40 3.96 -30.55 2.24
C LYS A 40 2.91 -30.37 1.14
N GLN A 41 2.26 -29.22 1.08
CA GLN A 41 1.26 -28.87 0.07
C GLN A 41 1.76 -27.72 -0.80
N LEU A 42 2.96 -27.89 -1.37
CA LEU A 42 3.61 -26.85 -2.18
C LEU A 42 2.72 -26.38 -3.33
N LEU A 43 2.16 -27.29 -4.13
CA LEU A 43 1.36 -26.94 -5.31
C LEU A 43 0.17 -26.03 -4.96
N ILE A 44 -0.61 -26.40 -3.94
CA ILE A 44 -1.81 -25.66 -3.53
C ILE A 44 -1.41 -24.29 -2.97
N CYS A 45 -0.41 -24.26 -2.09
CA CYS A 45 0.05 -23.01 -1.47
C CYS A 45 0.74 -22.08 -2.47
N THR A 46 1.46 -22.60 -3.47
CA THR A 46 2.08 -21.77 -4.52
C THR A 46 1.01 -21.13 -5.41
N VAL A 47 -0.01 -21.90 -5.84
CA VAL A 47 -1.13 -21.36 -6.62
C VAL A 47 -1.89 -20.31 -5.81
N ALA A 48 -2.22 -20.62 -4.56
CA ALA A 48 -2.88 -19.66 -3.66
C ALA A 48 -2.02 -18.40 -3.43
N GLY A 49 -0.72 -18.56 -3.23
CA GLY A 49 0.23 -17.48 -3.05
C GLY A 49 0.31 -16.54 -4.26
N ILE A 50 0.32 -17.10 -5.47
CA ILE A 50 0.30 -16.30 -6.72
C ILE A 50 -1.01 -15.53 -6.84
N VAL A 51 -2.15 -16.18 -6.59
CA VAL A 51 -3.48 -15.54 -6.65
C VAL A 51 -3.57 -14.39 -5.63
N LEU A 52 -3.14 -14.64 -4.39
CA LEU A 52 -3.16 -13.63 -3.33
C LEU A 52 -2.19 -12.49 -3.59
N ALA A 53 -0.98 -12.78 -4.08
CA ALA A 53 -0.03 -11.74 -4.48
C ALA A 53 -0.59 -10.86 -5.61
N ARG A 54 -1.31 -11.46 -6.57
CA ARG A 54 -1.95 -10.72 -7.67
C ARG A 54 -3.12 -9.86 -7.20
N LEU A 55 -3.93 -10.37 -6.27
CA LEU A 55 -4.99 -9.59 -5.63
C LEU A 55 -4.39 -8.44 -4.80
N TYR A 56 -3.32 -8.69 -4.06
CA TYR A 56 -2.61 -7.68 -3.28
C TYR A 56 -2.05 -6.57 -4.19
N ALA A 57 -1.37 -6.95 -5.27
CA ALA A 57 -0.83 -6.01 -6.25
C ALA A 57 -1.94 -5.18 -6.90
N ARG A 58 -3.08 -5.80 -7.23
CA ARG A 58 -4.25 -5.11 -7.80
C ARG A 58 -4.84 -4.11 -6.80
N SER A 59 -5.07 -4.52 -5.56
CA SER A 59 -5.56 -3.63 -4.49
C SER A 59 -4.60 -2.47 -4.21
N LYS A 60 -3.29 -2.71 -4.29
CA LYS A 60 -2.26 -1.67 -4.15
C LYS A 60 -2.28 -0.69 -5.33
N ALA A 61 -2.43 -1.19 -6.56
CA ALA A 61 -2.51 -0.38 -7.77
C ALA A 61 -3.79 0.46 -7.84
N ASP A 62 -4.95 -0.13 -7.51
CA ASP A 62 -6.24 0.56 -7.51
C ASP A 62 -6.36 1.54 -6.33
N GLY A 63 -5.67 1.26 -5.21
CA GLY A 63 -5.78 2.01 -3.97
C GLY A 63 -4.86 3.22 -3.83
N GLY A 64 -3.62 3.18 -4.32
CA GLY A 64 -2.62 4.20 -3.98
C GLY A 64 -2.39 4.37 -2.46
N ARG A 65 -1.34 5.11 -2.08
CA ARG A 65 -1.10 5.50 -0.67
C ARG A 65 -2.27 6.38 -0.19
N GLY A 66 -3.20 5.79 0.55
CA GLY A 66 -4.29 6.54 1.21
C GLY A 66 -5.71 6.14 0.84
N THR A 67 -5.96 5.06 0.10
CA THR A 67 -7.35 4.60 -0.14
C THR A 67 -8.09 4.27 1.13
N ILE A 68 -7.44 3.62 2.11
CA ILE A 68 -8.05 3.41 3.43
C ILE A 68 -8.39 4.74 4.09
N MET A 69 -7.50 5.73 4.01
CA MET A 69 -7.74 7.06 4.59
C MET A 69 -8.87 7.81 3.88
N ARG A 70 -9.01 7.65 2.57
CA ARG A 70 -10.13 8.21 1.78
C ARG A 70 -11.45 7.52 2.06
N PHE A 71 -11.46 6.19 2.16
CA PHE A 71 -12.63 5.44 2.59
C PHE A 71 -13.05 5.85 3.99
N LEU A 72 -12.10 5.94 4.92
CA LEU A 72 -12.35 6.40 6.28
C LEU A 72 -12.87 7.84 6.28
N TYR A 73 -12.29 8.73 5.49
CA TYR A 73 -12.77 10.12 5.35
C TYR A 73 -14.22 10.21 4.87
N TRP A 74 -14.61 9.41 3.87
CA TRP A 74 -15.95 9.47 3.29
C TRP A 74 -17.02 8.75 4.11
N TYR A 75 -16.66 7.62 4.73
CA TYR A 75 -17.63 6.77 5.44
C TYR A 75 -17.61 6.95 6.96
N THR A 76 -16.61 7.63 7.52
CA THR A 76 -16.57 7.93 8.96
C THR A 76 -17.18 9.29 9.21
N PRO A 77 -18.26 9.41 10.00
CA PRO A 77 -18.83 10.71 10.31
C PRO A 77 -17.82 11.55 11.08
N SER A 78 -17.38 12.66 10.45
CA SER A 78 -16.45 13.65 11.02
C SER A 78 -16.92 14.24 12.36
N ARG A 79 -18.21 14.08 12.68
CA ARG A 79 -18.83 14.45 13.97
C ARG A 79 -18.16 13.79 15.19
N LEU A 80 -17.52 12.63 15.02
CA LEU A 80 -16.85 11.92 16.13
C LEU A 80 -15.44 12.44 16.43
N PHE A 81 -14.75 13.04 15.46
CA PHE A 81 -13.32 13.39 15.58
C PHE A 81 -13.03 14.88 15.39
N VAL A 82 -13.91 15.64 14.74
CA VAL A 82 -13.74 17.06 14.49
C VAL A 82 -14.80 17.82 15.26
N LYS A 83 -14.40 18.45 16.36
CA LYS A 83 -15.24 19.42 17.08
C LYS A 83 -15.62 20.51 16.08
N SER A 84 -16.93 20.75 15.94
CA SER A 84 -17.53 21.75 15.03
C SER A 84 -16.60 22.96 14.86
N ARG A 85 -16.07 23.18 13.66
CA ARG A 85 -15.31 24.40 13.41
C ARG A 85 -16.24 25.59 13.61
N VAL A 86 -15.72 26.59 14.31
CA VAL A 86 -16.38 27.87 14.58
C VAL A 86 -16.99 28.40 13.28
N ALA A 87 -18.16 29.03 13.39
CA ALA A 87 -18.91 29.52 12.25
C ALA A 87 -18.02 30.43 11.39
N SER A 88 -17.78 30.02 10.13
CA SER A 88 -16.85 30.72 9.22
C SER A 88 -17.24 32.17 8.89
N PHE A 89 -18.44 32.60 9.30
CA PHE A 89 -18.95 33.96 9.14
C PHE A 89 -18.55 34.90 10.28
N GLU A 90 -18.04 34.38 11.41
CA GLU A 90 -17.53 35.20 12.50
C GLU A 90 -16.11 35.69 12.16
N ARG A 91 -16.03 36.92 11.64
CA ARG A 91 -14.76 37.62 11.38
C ARG A 91 -14.61 38.77 12.38
N TYR A 92 -14.34 38.46 13.64
CA TYR A 92 -13.97 39.51 14.60
C TYR A 92 -12.47 39.79 14.45
N PHE A 93 -12.15 41.01 14.03
CA PHE A 93 -10.77 41.51 14.00
C PHE A 93 -10.34 41.76 15.45
N LEU A 94 -9.48 40.90 15.99
CA LEU A 94 -8.76 41.19 17.23
C LEU A 94 -7.62 42.11 16.84
N GLY A 95 -7.84 43.41 17.08
CA GLY A 95 -6.89 44.48 16.79
C GLY A 95 -5.54 44.28 17.44
#